data_AF-A0A849XW03-F1
#
_entry.id   AF-A0A849XW03-F1
#
_cell.length_a   1.000
_cell.length_b   1.000
_cell.length_c   1.000
_cell.angle_alpha   90.00
_cell.angle_beta   90.00
_cell.angle_gamma   90.00
#
_symmetry.space_group_name_H-M   'P 1'
#
loop_
_entity.id
_entity.type
_entity.pdbx_description
1 polymer ?
#
loop_
_entity_poly.entity_id
_entity_poly.type
_entity_poly.pdbx_seq_one_letter_code
_entity_poly.pdbx_strand_id
1 'polypeptide(L)' 'MGKDLTGKELGKGFTQRKDGRYQTRISLGGGKKPICLYGHTLKEVKKKRENY' A
#
# COMPACT_ATOMS: atom_id res chain seq x y z
N MET A 1 -5.11 10.65 5.10
CA MET A 1 -5.40 9.34 4.47
C MET A 1 -4.70 9.28 3.12
N GLY A 2 -4.30 8.10 2.66
CA GLY A 2 -3.73 7.99 1.33
C GLY A 2 -4.84 8.19 0.29
N LYS A 3 -4.65 9.17 -0.58
CA LYS A 3 -5.51 9.38 -1.74
C LYS A 3 -4.82 8.82 -2.99
N ASP A 4 -5.62 8.46 -3.97
CA ASP A 4 -5.14 8.15 -5.30
C ASP A 4 -4.86 9.45 -6.09
N LEU A 5 -4.28 9.32 -7.28
CA LEU A 5 -3.97 10.46 -8.15
C LEU A 5 -5.23 11.22 -8.61
N THR A 6 -6.41 10.59 -8.55
CA THR A 6 -7.71 11.18 -8.88
C THR A 6 -8.41 11.80 -7.67
N GLY A 7 -7.81 11.72 -6.47
CA GLY A 7 -8.36 12.25 -5.22
C GLY A 7 -9.27 11.28 -4.46
N LYS A 8 -9.43 10.03 -4.93
CA LYS A 8 -10.22 8.99 -4.25
C LYS A 8 -9.51 8.50 -3.00
N GLU A 9 -10.27 8.33 -1.93
CA GLU A 9 -9.81 7.75 -0.67
C GLU A 9 -9.43 6.26 -0.84
N LEU A 10 -8.20 5.87 -0.49
CA LEU A 10 -7.68 4.50 -0.60
C LEU A 10 -7.76 3.70 0.70
N GLY A 11 -8.09 4.36 1.82
CA GLY A 11 -8.12 3.77 3.16
C GLY A 11 -6.77 3.78 3.88
N LYS A 12 -6.74 3.22 5.09
CA LYS A 12 -5.58 3.29 5.98
C LYS A 12 -4.43 2.37 5.53
N GLY A 13 -3.24 2.94 5.38
CA GLY A 13 -2.01 2.21 5.07
C GLY A 13 -1.74 1.97 3.58
N PHE A 14 -2.64 2.40 2.69
CA PHE A 14 -2.45 2.36 1.24
C PHE A 14 -2.16 3.74 0.69
N THR A 15 -1.29 3.82 -0.31
CA THR A 15 -0.95 5.07 -1.02
C THR A 15 -0.72 4.76 -2.49
N GLN A 16 -1.02 5.72 -3.37
CA GLN A 16 -0.59 5.66 -4.77
C GLN A 16 0.63 6.57 -4.96
N ARG A 17 1.62 6.07 -5.70
CA ARG A 17 2.82 6.82 -6.06
C ARG A 17 2.55 7.70 -7.27
N LYS A 18 3.45 8.66 -7.53
CA LYS A 18 3.40 9.56 -8.69
C LYS A 18 3.43 8.84 -10.05
N ASP A 19 3.99 7.62 -10.10
CA ASP A 19 4.04 6.77 -11.30
C ASP A 19 2.79 5.88 -11.45
N GLY A 20 1.76 6.09 -10.63
CA GLY A 20 0.48 5.35 -10.70
C GLY A 20 0.49 3.99 -9.99
N ARG A 21 1.65 3.51 -9.51
CA ARG A 21 1.73 2.25 -8.76
C ARG A 21 1.18 2.41 -7.34
N TYR A 22 0.50 1.39 -6.86
CA TYR A 22 -0.02 1.32 -5.49
C TYR A 22 1.02 0.69 -4.57
N GLN A 23 1.08 1.17 -3.33
CA GLN A 23 1.96 0.62 -2.31
C GLN A 23 1.29 0.57 -0.93
N THR A 24 1.72 -0.40 -0.12
CA THR A 24 1.39 -0.50 1.32
C THR A 24 2.65 -0.78 2.11
N ARG A 25 2.71 -0.27 3.33
CA ARG A 25 3.81 -0.51 4.27
C ARG A 25 3.29 -1.31 5.46
N ILE A 26 3.89 -2.46 5.71
CA ILE A 26 3.60 -3.33 6.85
C ILE A 26 4.71 -3.12 7.88
N SER A 27 4.33 -2.61 9.06
CA SER A 27 5.24 -2.52 10.19
C SER A 27 5.31 -3.87 10.88
N LEU A 28 6.47 -4.52 10.82
CA LEU A 28 6.73 -5.72 11.61
C LEU A 28 7.20 -5.29 13.01
N GLY A 29 6.54 -5.81 14.05
CA GLY A 29 6.94 -5.55 15.43
C GLY A 29 8.36 -6.06 15.75
N GLY A 30 8.89 -5.64 16.90
CA GLY A 30 10.17 -6.14 17.40
C GLY A 30 11.41 -5.61 16.65
N GLY A 31 11.38 -4.35 16.21
CA GLY A 31 12.53 -3.70 15.56
C GLY A 31 12.85 -4.20 14.15
N LYS A 32 12.01 -5.07 13.59
CA LYS A 32 12.16 -5.60 12.23
C LYS A 32 11.95 -4.51 11.19
N LYS A 33 12.68 -4.59 10.08
CA LYS A 33 12.50 -3.66 8.96
C LYS A 33 11.08 -3.77 8.41
N PRO A 34 10.41 -2.64 8.16
CA PRO A 34 9.07 -2.63 7.58
C PRO A 34 9.12 -3.16 6.15
N ILE A 35 8.05 -3.83 5.74
CA ILE A 35 7.93 -4.42 4.41
C ILE A 35 7.07 -3.53 3.55
N CYS A 36 7.58 -3.18 2.37
CA CYS A 36 6.86 -2.39 1.38
C CYS A 36 6.40 -3.31 0.25
N LEU A 37 5.08 -3.44 0.09
CA LEU A 37 4.47 -4.20 -1.00
C LEU A 37 4.00 -3.23 -2.08
N TYR A 38 4.18 -3.63 -3.34
CA TYR A 38 3.86 -2.82 -4.52
C TYR A 38 2.95 -3.59 -5.49
N GLY A 39 2.19 -2.85 -6.30
CA GLY A 39 1.35 -3.42 -7.35
C GLY A 39 0.80 -2.36 -8.30
N HIS A 40 0.23 -2.80 -9.42
CA HIS A 40 -0.35 -1.91 -10.42
C HIS A 40 -1.79 -1.52 -10.10
N THR A 41 -2.49 -2.35 -9.31
CA THR A 41 -3.86 -2.06 -8.87
C THR A 41 -3.99 -2.12 -7.36
N LEU A 42 -4.93 -1.35 -6.81
CA LEU A 42 -5.22 -1.39 -5.38
C LEU A 42 -5.64 -2.80 -4.91
N LYS A 43 -6.40 -3.53 -5.74
CA LYS A 43 -6.88 -4.90 -5.44
C LYS A 43 -5.72 -5.88 -5.29
N GLU A 44 -4.73 -5.79 -6.16
CA GLU A 44 -3.52 -6.61 -6.10
C GLU A 44 -2.74 -6.35 -4.80
N VAL A 45 -2.53 -5.08 -4.45
CA VAL A 45 -1.78 -4.70 -3.24
C VAL A 45 -2.54 -5.11 -1.97
N LYS A 46 -3.86 -5.03 -1.96
CA LYS A 46 -4.71 -5.54 -0.86
C LYS A 46 -4.54 -7.04 -0.68
N LYS A 47 -4.64 -7.82 -1.77
CA LYS A 47 -4.45 -9.28 -1.73
C LYS A 47 -3.04 -9.66 -1.28
N LYS A 48 -2.01 -8.95 -1.76
CA LYS A 48 -0.63 -9.16 -1.31
C LYS A 48 -0.47 -8.90 0.19
N ARG A 49 -1.14 -7.88 0.73
CA ARG A 49 -1.12 -7.57 2.16
C ARG A 49 -1.84 -8.63 3.00
N GLU A 50 -2.94 -9.18 2.51
CA GLU A 50 -3.69 -10.26 3.21
C GLU A 50 -2.91 -11.56 3.26
N ASN A 51 -2.10 -11.85 2.24
CA ASN A 51 -1.27 -13.05 2.15
C ASN A 51 0.08 -12.94 2.87
N TYR A 52 0.37 -11.79 3.51
CA TYR A 52 1.66 -11.50 4.16
C TYR A 52 1.51 -11.46 5.68
#